data_AF-A0A1E5Q0E8-F1
#
_entry.id   AF-A0A1E5Q0E8-F1
#
_cell.length_a   1.000
_cell.length_b   1.000
_cell.length_c   1.000
_cell.angle_alpha   90.00
_cell.angle_beta   90.00
_cell.angle_gamma   90.00
#
_symmetry.space_group_name_H-M   'P 1'
#
loop_
_entity.id
_entity.type
_entity.pdbx_description
1 polymer ?
#
loop_
_entity_poly.entity_id
_entity_poly.type
_entity_poly.pdbx_seq_one_letter_code
_entity_poly.pdbx_strand_id
1 'polypeptide(L)'
;MDAWHTEQNEYTRNTMRAFLLWCSASKLTRPFRLPPVQIRRATPMPQPERLELIGHLLTDPDLPLRTRVAGVIVLLYAQPLSRVVRLTLDDIGHSNDQTLLRLGEPPSPVPEPLAELLHRWISNRDNMNTATNHASRWLFPGRRAGQPMHPDALAALINDIGIPTIAGRTAAIRQHVLEMPAPVVAEAPGYHRVTTAKLASEAGGTWSRYAAGDHWRSPPGWTPQSTT
;
A
#
# COMPACT_ATOMS: atom_id res chain seq x y z
N MET A 1 3.14 -20.65 31.69
CA MET A 1 2.90 -20.18 30.29
C MET A 1 4.17 -19.62 29.65
N ASP A 2 5.25 -19.38 30.40
CA ASP A 2 6.43 -18.69 29.88
C ASP A 2 7.23 -19.49 28.85
N ALA A 3 7.35 -20.83 29.01
CA ALA A 3 8.04 -21.68 28.03
C ALA A 3 7.31 -21.75 26.67
N TRP A 4 5.99 -21.67 26.66
CA TRP A 4 5.18 -21.74 25.44
C TRP A 4 5.31 -20.47 24.57
N HIS A 5 5.52 -19.31 25.20
CA HIS A 5 5.66 -18.04 24.49
C HIS A 5 7.04 -17.87 23.82
N THR A 6 8.07 -18.57 24.32
CA THR A 6 9.45 -18.50 23.78
C THR A 6 9.70 -19.43 22.60
N GLU A 7 8.96 -20.54 22.48
CA GLU A 7 9.20 -21.56 21.44
C GLU A 7 8.40 -21.35 20.14
N GLN A 8 7.34 -20.54 20.17
CA GLN A 8 6.40 -20.41 19.06
C GLN A 8 6.70 -19.23 18.14
N ASN A 9 6.60 -19.45 16.82
CA ASN A 9 6.75 -18.41 15.80
C ASN A 9 5.72 -17.27 16.01
N GLU A 10 6.08 -16.05 15.61
CA GLU A 10 5.30 -14.82 15.84
C GLU A 10 3.87 -14.90 15.25
N TYR A 11 3.70 -15.59 14.12
CA TYR A 11 2.41 -15.89 13.52
C TYR A 11 1.53 -16.77 14.43
N THR A 12 2.07 -17.88 14.94
CA THR A 12 1.36 -18.79 15.85
C THR A 12 0.98 -18.09 17.16
N ARG A 13 1.88 -17.25 17.68
CA ARG A 13 1.61 -16.42 18.88
C ARG A 13 0.43 -15.47 18.67
N ASN A 14 0.35 -14.80 17.52
CA ASN A 14 -0.75 -13.87 17.23
C ASN A 14 -2.09 -14.57 17.01
N THR A 15 -2.12 -15.69 16.28
CA THR A 15 -3.36 -16.46 16.04
C THR A 15 -3.89 -17.09 17.32
N MET A 16 -3.03 -17.71 18.14
CA MET A 16 -3.45 -18.29 19.42
C MET A 16 -3.83 -17.22 20.44
N ARG A 17 -3.33 -15.99 20.32
CA ARG A 17 -3.74 -14.88 21.20
C ARG A 17 -5.23 -14.58 21.10
N ALA A 18 -5.78 -14.51 19.88
CA ALA A 18 -7.20 -14.23 19.68
C ALA A 18 -8.07 -15.33 20.32
N PHE A 19 -7.67 -16.59 20.15
CA PHE A 19 -8.29 -17.74 20.80
C PHE A 19 -8.19 -17.69 22.33
N LEU A 20 -7.01 -17.37 22.88
CA LEU A 20 -6.79 -17.25 24.32
C LEU A 20 -7.61 -16.09 24.92
N LEU A 21 -7.67 -14.94 24.25
CA LEU A 21 -8.52 -13.82 24.67
C LEU A 21 -10.01 -14.23 24.65
N TRP A 22 -10.45 -14.97 23.64
CA TRP A 22 -11.80 -15.52 23.57
C TRP A 22 -12.09 -16.52 24.70
N CYS A 23 -11.16 -17.43 25.02
CA CYS A 23 -11.29 -18.37 26.16
C CYS A 23 -11.39 -17.64 27.50
N SER A 24 -10.59 -16.57 27.68
CA SER A 24 -10.63 -15.73 28.87
C SER A 24 -11.97 -14.98 28.99
N ALA A 25 -12.43 -14.37 27.89
CA ALA A 25 -13.73 -13.69 27.84
C ALA A 25 -14.91 -14.66 28.08
N SER A 26 -14.78 -15.90 27.59
CA SER A 26 -15.80 -16.96 27.74
C SER A 26 -15.71 -17.70 29.08
N LYS A 27 -14.82 -17.28 30.00
CA LYS A 27 -14.59 -17.88 31.32
C LYS A 27 -14.24 -19.39 31.29
N LEU A 28 -13.69 -19.88 30.18
CA LEU A 28 -13.29 -21.28 30.00
C LEU A 28 -11.94 -21.61 30.66
N THR A 29 -11.25 -20.60 31.18
CA THR A 29 -9.90 -20.68 31.76
C THR A 29 -9.79 -19.85 33.03
N ARG A 30 -8.87 -20.21 33.93
CA ARG A 30 -8.48 -19.35 35.07
C ARG A 30 -7.96 -18.00 34.57
N PRO A 31 -8.07 -16.91 35.34
CA PRO A 31 -7.52 -15.61 34.94
C PRO A 31 -6.02 -15.72 34.63
N PHE A 32 -5.61 -15.27 33.44
CA PHE A 32 -4.21 -15.18 33.05
C PHE A 32 -3.93 -13.82 32.40
N ARG A 33 -2.69 -13.35 32.49
CA ARG A 33 -2.24 -12.18 31.76
C ARG A 33 -1.41 -12.62 30.57
N LEU A 34 -1.81 -12.16 29.39
CA LEU A 34 -0.99 -12.29 28.20
C LEU A 34 0.05 -11.17 28.17
N PRO A 35 1.30 -11.45 27.81
CA PRO A 35 2.29 -10.41 27.55
C PRO A 35 1.75 -9.38 26.55
N PRO A 36 2.12 -8.10 26.66
CA PRO A 36 1.77 -7.12 25.65
C PRO A 36 2.33 -7.56 24.29
N VAL A 37 1.57 -7.36 23.22
CA VAL A 37 2.06 -7.64 21.86
C VAL A 37 3.21 -6.68 21.58
N GLN A 38 4.42 -7.20 21.45
CA GLN A 38 5.55 -6.43 20.96
C GLN A 38 5.46 -6.33 19.44
N ILE A 39 4.83 -5.27 18.95
CA ILE A 39 4.83 -4.95 17.53
C ILE A 39 6.23 -4.47 17.19
N ARG A 40 7.05 -5.34 16.58
CA ARG A 40 8.35 -4.94 16.03
C ARG A 40 8.10 -3.90 14.95
N ARG A 41 8.54 -2.67 15.20
CA ARG A 41 8.49 -1.62 14.19
C ARG A 41 9.60 -1.92 13.20
N ALA A 42 9.25 -2.11 11.93
CA ALA A 42 10.27 -2.19 10.89
C ALA A 42 11.06 -0.88 10.88
N THR A 43 12.38 -1.00 10.95
CA THR A 43 13.27 0.14 10.72
C THR A 43 13.01 0.62 9.28
N PRO A 44 12.66 1.90 9.06
CA PRO A 44 12.52 2.40 7.70
C PRO A 44 13.86 2.27 6.97
N MET A 45 13.80 2.01 5.68
CA MET A 45 15.01 2.11 4.88
C MET A 45 15.45 3.57 4.71
N PRO A 46 16.76 3.83 4.51
CA PRO A 46 17.27 5.15 4.19
C PRO A 46 16.60 5.76 2.95
N GLN A 47 16.38 7.08 2.99
CA GLN A 47 15.77 7.81 1.87
C GLN A 47 16.56 7.68 0.55
N PRO A 48 17.91 7.76 0.52
CA PRO A 48 18.67 7.58 -0.72
C PRO A 48 18.47 6.19 -1.33
N GLU A 49 18.53 5.14 -0.51
CA GLU A 49 18.32 3.75 -0.94
C GLU A 49 16.91 3.54 -1.50
N ARG A 50 15.90 4.17 -0.88
CA ARG A 50 14.52 4.16 -1.41
C ARG A 50 14.42 4.82 -2.79
N LEU A 51 15.07 5.97 -2.98
CA LEU A 51 15.07 6.69 -4.25
C LEU A 51 15.83 5.92 -5.34
N GLU A 52 16.94 5.29 -4.98
CA GLU A 52 17.70 4.41 -5.88
C GLU A 52 16.86 3.23 -6.36
N LEU A 53 16.16 2.55 -5.45
CA LEU A 53 15.23 1.47 -5.82
C LEU A 53 14.08 1.95 -6.70
N ILE A 54 13.50 3.12 -6.42
CA ILE A 54 12.47 3.71 -7.29
C ILE A 54 13.05 3.95 -8.68
N GLY A 55 14.22 4.58 -8.78
CA GLY A 55 14.91 4.82 -10.05
C GLY A 55 15.14 3.54 -10.82
N HIS A 56 15.70 2.52 -10.16
CA HIS A 56 15.95 1.21 -10.73
C HIS A 56 14.67 0.56 -11.28
N LEU A 57 13.57 0.57 -10.51
CA LEU A 57 12.28 0.04 -10.97
C LEU A 57 11.68 0.84 -12.13
N LEU A 58 11.95 2.14 -12.22
CA LEU A 58 11.47 2.97 -13.32
C LEU A 58 12.24 2.73 -14.61
N THR A 59 13.54 2.40 -14.54
CA THR A 59 14.41 2.34 -15.72
C THR A 59 14.81 0.94 -16.15
N ASP A 60 14.94 -0.03 -15.25
CA ASP A 60 15.51 -1.35 -15.56
C ASP A 60 14.56 -2.22 -16.42
N PRO A 61 14.87 -2.49 -17.70
CA PRO A 61 14.02 -3.28 -18.58
C PRO A 61 14.02 -4.78 -18.27
N ASP A 62 15.01 -5.30 -17.54
CA ASP A 62 15.16 -6.73 -17.27
C ASP A 62 14.22 -7.19 -16.15
N LEU A 63 13.75 -6.25 -15.33
CA LEU A 63 12.74 -6.53 -14.30
C LEU A 63 11.33 -6.68 -14.90
N PRO A 64 10.53 -7.65 -14.43
CA PRO A 64 9.15 -7.81 -14.91
C PRO A 64 8.30 -6.56 -14.72
N LEU A 65 7.60 -6.13 -15.77
CA LEU A 65 6.81 -4.88 -15.77
C LEU A 65 5.79 -4.81 -14.61
N ARG A 66 5.13 -5.94 -14.31
CA ARG A 66 4.21 -6.07 -13.17
C ARG A 66 4.86 -5.68 -11.83
N THR A 67 6.03 -6.24 -11.54
CA THR A 67 6.70 -6.03 -10.24
C THR A 67 7.29 -4.64 -10.15
N ARG A 68 7.76 -4.08 -11.27
CA ARG A 68 8.18 -2.68 -11.37
C ARG A 68 7.04 -1.72 -11.01
N VAL A 69 5.88 -1.82 -11.68
CA VAL A 69 4.72 -0.95 -11.39
C VAL A 69 4.27 -1.11 -9.93
N ALA A 70 4.07 -2.35 -9.48
CA ALA A 70 3.64 -2.59 -8.10
C ALA A 70 4.66 -2.07 -7.08
N GLY A 71 5.95 -2.32 -7.30
CA GLY A 71 7.04 -1.88 -6.44
C GLY A 71 7.11 -0.36 -6.33
N VAL A 72 7.01 0.36 -7.46
CA VAL A 72 6.98 1.83 -7.43
C VAL A 72 5.74 2.34 -6.69
N ILE A 73 4.56 1.74 -6.88
CA ILE A 73 3.35 2.15 -6.13
C ILE A 73 3.55 1.97 -4.61
N VAL A 74 4.23 0.90 -4.18
CA VAL A 74 4.58 0.70 -2.76
C VAL A 74 5.59 1.74 -2.28
N LEU A 75 6.68 1.95 -3.01
CA LEU A 75 7.80 2.77 -2.56
C LEU A 75 7.51 4.27 -2.68
N LEU A 76 6.69 4.69 -3.64
CA LEU A 76 6.31 6.07 -3.85
C LEU A 76 5.08 6.45 -3.01
N TYR A 77 4.01 5.65 -3.07
CA TYR A 77 2.74 5.97 -2.40
C TYR A 77 2.48 5.19 -1.14
N ALA A 78 3.48 4.48 -0.60
CA ALA A 78 3.37 3.69 0.62
C ALA A 78 2.11 2.80 0.69
N GLN A 79 1.69 2.24 -0.44
CA GLN A 79 0.51 1.39 -0.49
C GLN A 79 0.84 -0.03 -0.03
N PRO A 80 -0.01 -0.69 0.78
CA PRO A 80 0.14 -2.11 1.04
C PRO A 80 -0.17 -2.92 -0.22
N LEU A 81 0.52 -4.03 -0.44
CA LEU A 81 0.26 -4.92 -1.57
C LEU A 81 -1.19 -5.43 -1.61
N SER A 82 -1.81 -5.64 -0.45
CA SER A 82 -3.22 -6.00 -0.34
C SER A 82 -4.18 -4.97 -0.94
N ARG A 83 -3.76 -3.71 -1.01
CA ARG A 83 -4.50 -2.63 -1.68
C ARG A 83 -4.05 -2.45 -3.12
N VAL A 84 -2.76 -2.59 -3.41
CA VAL A 84 -2.24 -2.53 -4.80
C VAL A 84 -2.95 -3.55 -5.69
N VAL A 85 -3.12 -4.79 -5.25
CA VAL A 85 -3.83 -5.81 -6.07
C VAL A 85 -5.32 -5.50 -6.28
N ARG A 86 -5.91 -4.64 -5.44
CA ARG A 86 -7.32 -4.24 -5.54
C ARG A 86 -7.52 -2.99 -6.40
N LEU A 87 -6.46 -2.41 -6.95
CA LEU A 87 -6.58 -1.32 -7.91
C LEU A 87 -7.26 -1.83 -9.18
N THR A 88 -8.14 -1.00 -9.71
CA THR A 88 -8.84 -1.22 -10.97
C THR A 88 -8.40 -0.19 -12.00
N LEU A 89 -8.76 -0.40 -13.26
CA LEU A 89 -8.53 0.59 -14.31
C LEU A 89 -9.32 1.89 -14.02
N ASP A 90 -10.47 1.78 -13.36
CA ASP A 90 -11.30 2.94 -12.96
C ASP A 90 -10.63 3.80 -11.88
N ASP A 91 -9.57 3.29 -11.23
CA ASP A 91 -8.75 4.05 -10.30
C ASP A 91 -7.65 4.86 -11.02
N ILE A 92 -7.50 4.69 -12.34
CA ILE A 92 -6.60 5.48 -13.19
C ILE A 92 -7.41 6.57 -13.89
N GLY A 93 -7.17 7.81 -13.49
CA GLY A 93 -7.79 8.99 -14.10
C GLY A 93 -6.80 9.78 -14.95
N HIS A 94 -7.33 10.73 -15.71
CA HIS A 94 -6.55 11.73 -16.42
C HIS A 94 -7.18 13.11 -16.17
N SER A 95 -6.35 14.10 -15.85
CA SER A 95 -6.79 15.49 -15.67
C SER A 95 -5.65 16.44 -16.01
N ASN A 96 -5.90 17.47 -16.82
CA ASN A 96 -4.91 18.49 -17.19
C ASN A 96 -3.56 17.87 -17.64
N ASP A 97 -3.62 16.90 -18.55
CA ASP A 97 -2.47 16.13 -19.06
C ASP A 97 -1.66 15.34 -18.02
N GLN A 98 -2.18 15.20 -16.79
CA GLN A 98 -1.58 14.37 -15.75
C GLN A 98 -2.37 13.09 -15.55
N THR A 99 -1.65 11.97 -15.45
CA THR A 99 -2.22 10.71 -14.99
C THR A 99 -2.46 10.80 -13.48
N LEU A 100 -3.64 10.39 -13.02
CA LEU A 100 -4.04 10.39 -11.62
C LEU A 100 -4.30 8.96 -11.15
N LEU A 101 -3.91 8.66 -9.91
CA LEU A 101 -4.17 7.38 -9.26
C LEU A 101 -5.03 7.60 -8.02
N ARG A 102 -6.22 7.01 -8.02
CA ARG A 102 -7.18 7.11 -6.91
C ARG A 102 -6.77 6.17 -5.76
N LEU A 103 -5.91 6.70 -4.90
CA LEU A 103 -5.51 6.07 -3.63
C LEU A 103 -6.27 6.62 -2.43
N GLY A 104 -7.05 7.66 -2.64
CA GLY A 104 -7.73 8.42 -1.63
C GLY A 104 -8.38 9.62 -2.29
N GLU A 105 -8.86 10.55 -1.48
CA GLU A 105 -9.47 11.78 -1.98
C GLU A 105 -8.69 12.96 -1.39
N PRO A 106 -8.15 13.87 -2.22
CA PRO A 106 -8.17 13.84 -3.70
C PRO A 106 -7.27 12.73 -4.30
N PRO A 107 -7.45 12.36 -5.58
CA PRO A 107 -6.59 11.40 -6.25
C PRO A 107 -5.14 11.89 -6.34
N SER A 108 -4.18 10.98 -6.24
CA SER A 108 -2.74 11.30 -6.24
C SER A 108 -2.20 11.49 -7.66
N PRO A 109 -1.41 12.53 -7.96
CA PRO A 109 -0.77 12.68 -9.27
C PRO A 109 0.31 11.63 -9.49
N VAL A 110 0.36 11.06 -10.70
CA VAL A 110 1.35 10.07 -11.11
C VAL A 110 2.50 10.75 -11.86
N PRO A 111 3.74 10.71 -11.34
CA PRO A 111 4.90 11.27 -12.04
C PRO A 111 5.16 10.58 -13.37
N GLU A 112 5.65 11.32 -14.36
CA GLU A 112 5.72 10.90 -15.76
C GLU A 112 6.45 9.55 -16.00
N PRO A 113 7.60 9.25 -15.36
CA PRO A 113 8.24 7.95 -15.54
C PRO A 113 7.36 6.78 -15.08
N LEU A 114 6.55 6.99 -14.04
CA LEU A 114 5.60 6.00 -13.56
C LEU A 114 4.35 5.96 -14.42
N ALA A 115 3.87 7.10 -14.92
CA ALA A 115 2.71 7.16 -15.79
C ALA A 115 2.95 6.35 -17.06
N GLU A 116 4.10 6.53 -17.72
CA GLU A 116 4.50 5.75 -18.89
C GLU A 116 4.61 4.25 -18.56
N LEU A 117 5.27 3.91 -17.45
CA LEU A 117 5.39 2.52 -17.00
C LEU A 117 4.01 1.87 -16.72
N LEU A 118 3.10 2.63 -16.13
CA LEU A 118 1.74 2.21 -15.83
C LEU A 118 0.93 1.98 -17.11
N HIS A 119 1.01 2.88 -18.09
CA HIS A 119 0.32 2.74 -19.38
C HIS A 119 0.85 1.53 -20.17
N ARG A 120 2.18 1.31 -20.16
CA ARG A 120 2.78 0.09 -20.73
C ARG A 120 2.26 -1.16 -20.04
N TRP A 121 2.13 -1.14 -18.70
CA TRP A 121 1.58 -2.26 -17.96
C TRP A 121 0.13 -2.51 -18.35
N ILE A 122 -0.73 -1.48 -18.34
CA ILE A 122 -2.16 -1.58 -18.68
C ILE A 122 -2.37 -2.24 -20.05
N SER A 123 -1.52 -1.89 -21.02
CA SER A 123 -1.55 -2.42 -22.39
C SER A 123 -1.03 -3.86 -22.51
N ASN A 124 -0.16 -4.29 -21.60
CA ASN A 124 0.51 -5.60 -21.65
C ASN A 124 0.25 -6.43 -20.37
N ARG A 125 -0.92 -6.28 -19.76
CA ARG A 125 -1.25 -7.00 -18.52
C ARG A 125 -1.26 -8.51 -18.77
N ASP A 126 -0.63 -9.24 -17.85
CA ASP A 126 -0.68 -10.71 -17.83
C ASP A 126 -2.11 -11.22 -17.61
N ASN A 127 -2.33 -12.52 -17.83
CA ASN A 127 -3.59 -13.21 -17.55
C ASN A 127 -4.82 -12.67 -18.32
N MET A 128 -4.60 -11.92 -19.41
CA MET A 128 -5.67 -11.36 -20.25
C MET A 128 -6.14 -12.32 -21.38
N ASN A 129 -5.31 -13.30 -21.77
CA ASN A 129 -5.56 -14.18 -22.93
C ASN A 129 -6.52 -15.35 -22.66
N THR A 130 -7.12 -15.44 -21.48
CA THR A 130 -8.12 -16.48 -21.19
C THR A 130 -9.50 -16.02 -21.67
N ALA A 131 -10.32 -16.94 -22.19
CA ALA A 131 -11.66 -16.68 -22.72
C ALA A 131 -12.67 -16.05 -21.72
N THR A 132 -12.25 -15.79 -20.48
CA THR A 132 -13.08 -15.25 -19.41
C THR A 132 -12.47 -14.00 -18.76
N ASN A 133 -11.29 -13.54 -19.22
CA ASN A 133 -10.50 -12.52 -18.54
C ASN A 133 -10.06 -11.34 -19.44
N HIS A 134 -10.39 -11.37 -20.73
CA HIS A 134 -10.04 -10.30 -21.68
C HIS A 134 -10.65 -8.92 -21.34
N ALA A 135 -11.68 -8.89 -20.51
CA ALA A 135 -12.31 -7.66 -20.00
C ALA A 135 -12.00 -7.40 -18.51
N SER A 136 -10.92 -7.96 -17.95
CA SER A 136 -10.61 -7.77 -16.53
C SER A 136 -10.38 -6.30 -16.19
N ARG A 137 -11.19 -5.78 -15.27
CA ARG A 137 -11.08 -4.42 -14.72
C ARG A 137 -9.95 -4.25 -13.71
N TRP A 138 -9.34 -5.33 -13.23
CA TRP A 138 -8.28 -5.27 -12.24
C TRP A 138 -6.97 -4.79 -12.88
N LEU A 139 -6.32 -3.81 -12.25
CA LEU A 139 -4.99 -3.36 -12.68
C LEU A 139 -3.97 -4.51 -12.57
N PHE A 140 -4.12 -5.38 -11.57
CA PHE A 140 -3.33 -6.59 -11.40
C PHE A 140 -4.25 -7.83 -11.47
N PRO A 141 -4.56 -8.33 -12.68
CA PRO A 141 -5.48 -9.44 -12.85
C PRO A 141 -4.92 -10.76 -12.32
N GLY A 142 -5.76 -11.53 -11.63
CA GLY A 142 -5.46 -12.87 -11.16
C GLY A 142 -5.68 -13.92 -12.25
N ARG A 143 -5.30 -15.17 -11.93
CA ARG A 143 -5.51 -16.33 -12.82
C ARG A 143 -6.98 -16.75 -12.94
N ARG A 144 -7.80 -16.42 -11.93
CA ARG A 144 -9.24 -16.68 -11.95
C ARG A 144 -9.97 -15.50 -12.57
N ALA A 145 -10.93 -15.80 -13.44
CA ALA A 145 -11.74 -14.79 -14.11
C ALA A 145 -12.39 -13.82 -13.12
N GLY A 146 -12.29 -12.51 -13.41
CA GLY A 146 -12.90 -11.46 -12.60
C GLY A 146 -12.29 -11.28 -11.21
N GLN A 147 -11.19 -11.95 -10.88
CA GLN A 147 -10.50 -11.83 -9.58
C GLN A 147 -9.18 -11.09 -9.71
N PRO A 148 -8.79 -10.28 -8.72
CA PRO A 148 -7.47 -9.69 -8.67
C PRO A 148 -6.40 -10.76 -8.38
N MET A 149 -5.15 -10.40 -8.60
CA MET A 149 -4.01 -11.19 -8.13
C MET A 149 -4.07 -11.34 -6.60
N HIS A 150 -3.66 -12.51 -6.09
CA HIS A 150 -3.57 -12.71 -4.65
C HIS A 150 -2.45 -11.85 -4.06
N PRO A 151 -2.66 -11.14 -2.93
CA PRO A 151 -1.63 -10.31 -2.30
C PRO A 151 -0.32 -11.06 -2.05
N ASP A 152 -0.39 -12.29 -1.55
CA ASP A 152 0.80 -13.11 -1.25
C ASP A 152 1.58 -13.49 -2.51
N ALA A 153 0.89 -13.68 -3.64
CA ALA A 153 1.54 -13.96 -4.92
C ALA A 153 2.32 -12.73 -5.40
N LEU A 154 1.72 -11.53 -5.28
CA LEU A 154 2.43 -10.28 -5.60
C LEU A 154 3.60 -10.04 -4.63
N ALA A 155 3.42 -10.34 -3.34
CA ALA A 155 4.47 -10.23 -2.34
C ALA A 155 5.65 -11.14 -2.65
N ALA A 156 5.41 -12.40 -3.02
CA ALA A 156 6.45 -13.32 -3.43
C ALA A 156 7.26 -12.78 -4.62
N LEU A 157 6.58 -12.28 -5.65
CA LEU A 157 7.24 -11.69 -6.84
C LEU A 157 8.06 -10.44 -6.52
N ILE A 158 7.60 -9.61 -5.60
CA ILE A 158 8.31 -8.39 -5.19
C ILE A 158 9.51 -8.71 -4.28
N ASN A 159 9.39 -9.72 -3.44
CA ASN A 159 10.50 -10.20 -2.61
C ASN A 159 11.59 -10.86 -3.46
N ASP A 160 11.22 -11.56 -4.55
CA ASP A 160 12.16 -12.18 -5.48
C ASP A 160 13.09 -11.16 -6.15
N ILE A 161 12.57 -9.95 -6.43
CA ILE A 161 13.38 -8.82 -6.94
C ILE A 161 13.98 -7.96 -5.81
N GLY A 162 13.98 -8.45 -4.58
CA GLY A 162 14.72 -7.85 -3.46
C GLY A 162 14.09 -6.59 -2.84
N ILE A 163 12.83 -6.25 -3.11
CA ILE A 163 12.23 -5.01 -2.55
C ILE A 163 11.77 -5.23 -1.11
N PRO A 164 12.32 -4.48 -0.12
CA PRO A 164 11.89 -4.58 1.27
C PRO A 164 10.62 -3.76 1.53
N THR A 165 9.47 -4.28 1.09
CA THR A 165 8.18 -3.53 1.05
C THR A 165 7.80 -2.86 2.37
N ILE A 166 8.00 -3.52 3.52
CA ILE A 166 7.65 -2.97 4.84
C ILE A 166 8.57 -1.79 5.19
N ALA A 167 9.88 -1.94 4.99
CA ALA A 167 10.86 -0.90 5.28
C ALA A 167 10.69 0.30 4.33
N GLY A 168 10.48 0.04 3.03
CA GLY A 168 10.24 1.05 2.02
C GLY A 168 8.93 1.81 2.22
N ARG A 169 7.85 1.11 2.56
CA ARG A 169 6.58 1.74 2.94
C ARG A 169 6.73 2.63 4.17
N THR A 170 7.43 2.13 5.20
CA THR A 170 7.65 2.90 6.44
C THR A 170 8.47 4.16 6.16
N ALA A 171 9.48 4.06 5.30
CA ALA A 171 10.28 5.20 4.84
C ALA A 171 9.44 6.21 4.05
N ALA A 172 8.60 5.74 3.12
CA ALA A 172 7.72 6.61 2.32
C ALA A 172 6.73 7.41 3.17
N ILE A 173 6.03 6.76 4.12
CA ILE A 173 5.10 7.47 5.02
C ILE A 173 5.84 8.51 5.85
N ARG A 174 7.03 8.17 6.38
CA ARG A 174 7.87 9.09 7.15
C ARG A 174 8.30 10.30 6.31
N GLN A 175 8.68 10.08 5.06
CA GLN A 175 9.02 11.18 4.16
C GLN A 175 7.81 12.08 3.87
N HIS A 176 6.64 11.49 3.60
CA HIS A 176 5.43 12.28 3.32
C HIS A 176 5.05 13.18 4.50
N VAL A 177 5.14 12.70 5.75
CA VAL A 177 4.80 13.52 6.92
C VAL A 177 5.81 14.63 7.23
N LEU A 178 7.02 14.57 6.63
CA LEU A 178 7.97 15.67 6.66
C LEU A 178 7.59 16.73 5.62
N GLU A 179 7.17 16.29 4.43
CA GLU A 179 6.89 17.17 3.28
C GLU A 179 5.51 17.82 3.33
N MET A 180 4.52 17.19 3.97
CA MET A 180 3.16 17.71 4.06
C MET A 180 2.46 17.36 5.39
N PRO A 181 1.40 18.11 5.77
CA PRO A 181 0.67 17.89 7.01
C PRO A 181 0.04 16.48 7.10
N ALA A 182 0.05 15.90 8.29
CA ALA A 182 -0.47 14.55 8.54
C ALA A 182 -1.91 14.29 8.04
N PRO A 183 -2.87 15.24 8.10
CA PRO A 183 -4.20 15.04 7.53
C PRO A 183 -4.15 14.81 6.01
N VAL A 184 -3.34 15.58 5.27
CA VAL A 184 -3.18 15.47 3.82
C VAL A 184 -2.54 14.12 3.44
N VAL A 185 -1.50 13.72 4.19
CA VAL A 185 -0.85 12.40 4.02
C VAL A 185 -1.81 11.24 4.32
N ALA A 186 -2.79 11.44 5.20
CA ALA A 186 -3.80 10.42 5.47
C ALA A 186 -4.87 10.36 4.37
N GLU A 187 -5.23 11.49 3.77
CA GLU A 187 -6.34 11.61 2.83
C GLU A 187 -5.96 11.22 1.40
N ALA A 188 -4.97 11.88 0.78
CA ALA A 188 -4.67 11.68 -0.65
C ALA A 188 -4.08 10.29 -0.97
N PRO A 189 -3.12 9.76 -0.20
CA PRO A 189 -2.70 8.36 -0.28
C PRO A 189 -3.68 7.36 0.39
N GLY A 190 -4.70 7.86 1.10
CA GLY A 190 -5.68 7.06 1.85
C GLY A 190 -5.06 6.21 2.97
N TYR A 191 -4.12 6.75 3.75
CA TYR A 191 -3.58 6.08 4.93
C TYR A 191 -4.50 6.20 6.15
N HIS A 192 -4.32 5.31 7.12
CA HIS A 192 -5.05 5.38 8.38
C HIS A 192 -4.61 6.60 9.22
N ARG A 193 -5.53 7.53 9.49
CA ARG A 193 -5.27 8.80 10.18
C ARG A 193 -4.47 8.66 11.48
N VAL A 194 -4.81 7.69 12.33
CA VAL A 194 -4.13 7.47 13.61
C VAL A 194 -2.65 7.10 13.42
N THR A 195 -2.36 6.29 12.39
CA THR A 195 -0.99 5.86 12.09
C THR A 195 -0.18 7.04 11.57
N THR A 196 -0.76 7.84 10.69
CA THR A 196 -0.11 9.03 10.12
C THR A 196 0.15 10.10 11.19
N ALA A 197 -0.82 10.39 12.06
CA ALA A 197 -0.65 11.35 13.15
C ALA A 197 0.45 10.93 14.13
N LYS A 198 0.50 9.64 14.48
CA LYS A 198 1.56 9.09 15.32
C LYS A 198 2.94 9.24 14.66
N LEU A 199 3.08 8.88 13.39
CA LEU A 199 4.35 9.03 12.67
C LEU A 199 4.79 10.49 12.53
N ALA A 200 3.86 11.43 12.33
CA ALA A 200 4.16 12.86 12.31
C ALA A 200 4.67 13.37 13.67
N SER A 201 4.09 12.90 14.78
CA SER A 201 4.56 13.23 16.13
C SER A 201 5.96 12.68 16.42
N GLU A 202 6.28 11.49 15.91
CA GLU A 202 7.59 10.85 16.07
C GLU A 202 8.66 11.47 15.15
N ALA A 203 8.26 11.99 13.98
CA ALA A 203 9.15 12.66 13.04
C ALA A 203 9.52 14.10 13.45
N GLY A 204 8.89 14.64 14.52
CA GLY A 204 9.16 16.00 15.00
C GLY A 204 8.73 17.10 14.03
N GLY A 205 7.71 16.84 13.20
CA GLY A 205 7.30 17.74 12.13
C GLY A 205 6.86 19.12 12.61
N THR A 206 7.17 20.15 11.82
CA THR A 206 6.92 21.58 12.09
C THR A 206 5.45 22.01 11.90
N TRP A 207 4.58 21.09 11.49
CA TRP A 207 3.21 21.37 11.05
C TRP A 207 2.18 21.56 12.18
N SER A 208 2.60 21.95 13.39
CA SER A 208 1.74 22.05 14.59
C SER A 208 0.56 23.03 14.48
N ARG A 209 0.58 23.92 13.48
CA ARG A 209 -0.44 24.94 13.22
C ARG A 209 -1.38 24.62 12.05
N TYR A 210 -1.30 23.43 11.45
CA TYR A 210 -2.18 23.09 10.33
C TYR A 210 -3.62 22.82 10.81
N ALA A 211 -4.54 23.72 10.50
CA ALA A 211 -5.97 23.47 10.63
C ALA A 211 -6.41 22.61 9.43
N ALA A 212 -7.04 21.47 9.70
CA ALA A 212 -7.67 20.66 8.65
C ALA A 212 -8.86 21.47 8.09
N GLY A 213 -8.58 22.29 7.07
CA GLY A 213 -9.60 23.02 6.33
C GLY A 213 -10.24 22.11 5.29
N ASP A 214 -11.51 22.37 5.00
CA ASP A 214 -12.27 21.80 3.91
C ASP A 214 -11.63 22.16 2.56
N HIS A 215 -10.69 21.33 2.08
CA HIS A 215 -10.08 21.45 0.76
C HIS A 215 -10.84 20.61 -0.26
N TRP A 216 -12.18 20.66 -0.19
CA TRP A 216 -13.05 20.24 -1.28
C TRP A 216 -13.11 21.39 -2.30
N ARG A 217 -12.21 21.39 -3.27
CA ARG A 217 -12.58 21.88 -4.60
C ARG A 217 -11.98 20.92 -5.60
N SER A 218 -12.73 19.85 -5.88
CA SER A 218 -12.61 19.15 -7.15
C SER A 218 -12.65 20.20 -8.26
N PRO A 219 -11.79 20.13 -9.30
CA PRO A 219 -11.98 20.94 -10.49
C PRO A 219 -13.37 20.63 -11.07
N PRO A 220 -14.14 21.64 -11.52
CA PRO A 220 -15.43 21.38 -12.16
C PRO A 220 -15.18 20.58 -13.44
N GLY A 221 -15.68 19.34 -13.50
CA GLY A 221 -15.60 18.50 -14.70
C GLY A 221 -15.44 16.99 -14.52
N TRP A 222 -15.36 16.44 -13.31
CA TRP A 222 -15.33 14.98 -13.16
C TRP A 222 -16.71 14.37 -13.42
N THR A 223 -16.89 13.79 -14.60
CA THR A 223 -18.01 12.90 -14.93
C THR A 223 -17.47 11.49 -15.23
N PRO A 224 -17.86 10.46 -14.48
CA PRO A 224 -17.57 9.07 -14.84
C PRO A 224 -18.39 8.71 -16.08
N GLN A 225 -17.75 8.53 -17.23
CA GLN A 225 -18.42 7.98 -18.41
C GLN A 225 -18.72 6.51 -18.15
N SER A 226 -20.01 6.21 -18.00
CA SER A 226 -20.56 4.86 -17.96
C SER A 226 -20.89 4.48 -19.40
N THR A 227 -20.15 3.55 -19.99
CA THR A 227 -20.52 2.98 -21.28
C THR A 227 -21.58 1.89 -21.07
N THR A 228 -22.69 2.07 -21.79
CA THR A 228 -23.77 1.10 -21.99
C THR A 228 -23.35 0.03 -22.99
#